data_AF-A0A2D0K8M1-F1
#
_entry.id   AF-A0A2D0K8M1-F1
#
_cell.length_a   1.000
_cell.length_b   1.000
_cell.length_c   1.000
_cell.angle_alpha   90.00
_cell.angle_beta   90.00
_cell.angle_gamma   90.00
#
_symmetry.space_group_name_H-M   'P 1'
#
loop_
_entity.id
_entity.type
_entity.pdbx_description
1 polymer ?
#
loop_
_entity_poly.entity_id
_entity_poly.type
_entity_poly.pdbx_seq_one_letter_code
_entity_poly.pdbx_strand_id
1 'polypeptide(L)'
;MQFSKMHGLGNDFMVVDAVTQNVYFSPELICRLSDRHTGVGFDQLLVVEAPYDPDLDFHYRIFNADGSEVSQCGNGARCFARFVRLRGLTNKRDIKVSTQAGQMVLSINHDDQVCVNMGEPVFEPQSVPFRANKAEKTYIIRVMERTVLCGVVSMGNPHCVIQVDNVDTADVEVLGPVLERHERFPERVNVGFMQVVSRNHIRLRVFERGAGETRACGSGACAAVAIGIQQGLLDKQVRVDLPGGSLQIRWDGPGQPLYKTGPATHVYDGTIHL
;
A
#
# COMPACT_ATOMS: atom_id res chain seq x y z
N MET A 1 -26.95 10.99 -2.05
CA MET A 1 -25.63 10.63 -2.61
C MET A 1 -25.52 9.11 -2.68
N GLN A 2 -25.11 8.57 -3.82
CA GLN A 2 -24.83 7.15 -4.01
C GLN A 2 -23.36 6.84 -3.75
N PHE A 3 -23.07 5.65 -3.23
CA PHE A 3 -21.72 5.16 -2.96
C PHE A 3 -21.65 3.64 -3.11
N SER A 4 -20.44 3.11 -3.18
CA SER A 4 -20.15 1.68 -3.01
C SER A 4 -19.27 1.46 -1.80
N LYS A 5 -19.45 0.32 -1.13
CA LYS A 5 -18.45 -0.21 -0.20
C LYS A 5 -17.60 -1.25 -0.87
N MET A 6 -16.31 -1.13 -0.63
CA MET A 6 -15.29 -2.00 -1.19
C MET A 6 -14.24 -2.32 -0.13
N HIS A 7 -13.45 -3.37 -0.33
CA HIS A 7 -12.27 -3.59 0.48
C HIS A 7 -11.10 -4.14 -0.33
N GLY A 8 -9.89 -3.81 0.10
CA GLY A 8 -8.64 -4.35 -0.43
C GLY A 8 -7.83 -4.98 0.70
N LEU A 9 -7.84 -6.31 0.80
CA LEU A 9 -7.14 -7.07 1.86
C LEU A 9 -7.50 -6.64 3.29
N GLY A 10 -8.80 -6.47 3.55
CA GLY A 10 -9.35 -6.10 4.85
C GLY A 10 -9.40 -4.60 5.16
N ASN A 11 -8.70 -3.76 4.39
CA ASN A 11 -8.84 -2.31 4.47
C ASN A 11 -10.11 -1.89 3.68
N ASP A 12 -11.09 -1.31 4.36
CA ASP A 12 -12.42 -1.03 3.81
C ASP A 12 -12.59 0.44 3.39
N PHE A 13 -13.27 0.62 2.27
CA PHE A 13 -13.43 1.88 1.59
C PHE A 13 -14.90 2.21 1.37
N MET A 14 -15.25 3.46 1.59
CA MET A 14 -16.39 4.08 0.93
C MET A 14 -15.89 4.69 -0.38
N VAL A 15 -16.52 4.36 -1.51
CA VAL A 15 -16.12 4.82 -2.83
C VAL A 15 -17.27 5.60 -3.47
N VAL A 16 -16.99 6.82 -3.88
CA VAL A 16 -18.00 7.74 -4.44
C VAL A 16 -17.60 8.18 -5.84
N ASP A 17 -18.55 8.05 -6.76
CA ASP A 17 -18.47 8.67 -8.08
C ASP A 17 -18.86 10.15 -7.97
N ALA A 18 -17.87 11.03 -8.00
CA ALA A 18 -18.04 12.48 -8.11
C ALA A 18 -17.77 13.00 -9.53
N VAL A 19 -17.70 12.11 -10.53
CA VAL A 19 -17.71 12.46 -11.95
C VAL A 19 -19.14 12.75 -12.39
N THR A 20 -20.09 11.89 -11.98
CA THR A 20 -21.51 12.01 -12.36
C THR A 20 -22.38 12.66 -11.27
N GLN A 21 -21.88 12.71 -10.03
CA GLN A 21 -22.58 13.33 -8.90
C GLN A 21 -21.85 14.60 -8.45
N ASN A 22 -22.60 15.69 -8.26
CA ASN A 22 -22.04 16.89 -7.63
C ASN A 22 -22.12 16.76 -6.10
N VAL A 23 -21.00 16.42 -5.46
CA VAL A 23 -20.89 16.32 -4.01
C VAL A 23 -19.60 16.95 -3.50
N TYR A 24 -19.72 17.69 -2.39
CA TYR A 24 -18.59 18.26 -1.68
C TYR A 24 -18.41 17.54 -0.33
N PHE A 25 -17.17 17.18 -0.01
CA PHE A 25 -16.80 16.51 1.23
C PHE A 25 -16.02 17.46 2.14
N SER A 26 -16.70 18.01 3.16
CA SER A 26 -16.01 18.70 4.26
C SER A 26 -15.41 17.68 5.25
N PRO A 27 -14.38 18.04 6.02
CA PRO A 27 -13.81 17.15 7.05
C PRO A 27 -14.87 16.66 8.05
N GLU A 28 -15.79 17.52 8.48
CA GLU A 28 -16.85 17.18 9.41
C GLU A 28 -17.82 16.15 8.82
N LEU A 29 -18.13 16.28 7.52
CA LEU A 29 -18.95 15.30 6.82
C LEU A 29 -18.22 13.95 6.74
N ILE A 30 -16.93 13.95 6.41
CA ILE A 30 -16.14 12.71 6.32
C ILE A 30 -16.11 12.00 7.67
N CYS A 31 -15.83 12.73 8.76
CA CYS A 31 -15.86 12.19 10.12
C CYS A 31 -17.24 11.60 10.49
N ARG A 32 -18.32 12.28 10.12
CA ARG A 32 -19.68 11.75 10.35
C ARG A 32 -19.94 10.46 9.58
N LEU A 33 -19.50 10.38 8.33
CA LEU A 33 -19.70 9.19 7.49
C LEU A 33 -18.78 8.03 7.89
N SER A 34 -17.60 8.32 8.44
CA SER A 34 -16.59 7.31 8.81
C SER A 34 -16.94 6.56 10.09
N ASP A 35 -17.81 7.13 10.94
CA ASP A 35 -18.28 6.46 12.16
C ASP A 35 -18.99 5.15 11.82
N ARG A 36 -18.55 4.05 12.44
CA ARG A 36 -19.03 2.69 12.15
C ARG A 36 -20.38 2.35 12.78
N HIS A 37 -20.87 3.15 13.72
CA HIS A 37 -22.12 2.89 14.44
C HIS A 37 -23.27 3.78 13.96
N THR A 38 -22.95 5.02 13.59
CA THR A 38 -23.91 6.08 13.27
C THR A 38 -23.77 6.58 11.83
N GLY A 39 -22.64 6.27 11.17
CA GLY A 39 -22.37 6.58 9.78
C GLY A 39 -22.39 5.34 8.88
N VAL A 40 -21.60 5.41 7.81
CA VAL A 40 -21.40 4.31 6.86
C VAL A 40 -20.27 3.38 7.31
N GLY A 41 -19.30 3.91 8.06
CA GLY A 41 -18.19 3.16 8.64
C GLY A 41 -17.09 2.78 7.65
N PHE A 42 -15.93 3.42 7.65
CA PHE A 42 -14.82 3.06 6.75
C PHE A 42 -13.47 3.44 7.33
N ASP A 43 -12.41 2.76 6.89
CA ASP A 43 -11.05 3.23 7.13
C ASP A 43 -10.76 4.50 6.31
N GLN A 44 -11.14 4.46 5.02
CA GLN A 44 -10.88 5.56 4.08
C GLN A 44 -12.05 5.80 3.11
N LEU A 45 -12.24 7.06 2.72
CA LEU A 45 -13.13 7.48 1.64
C LEU A 45 -12.32 7.70 0.36
N LEU A 46 -12.75 7.09 -0.75
CA LEU A 46 -12.21 7.31 -2.09
C LEU A 46 -13.23 8.12 -2.90
N VAL A 47 -12.79 9.24 -3.44
CA VAL A 47 -13.60 10.09 -4.31
C VAL A 47 -13.02 10.04 -5.72
N VAL A 48 -13.84 9.61 -6.67
CA VAL A 48 -13.51 9.57 -8.10
C VAL A 48 -13.97 10.86 -8.74
N GLU A 49 -13.02 11.66 -9.23
CA GLU A 49 -13.27 12.96 -9.83
C GLU A 49 -12.83 12.96 -11.31
N ALA A 50 -13.34 13.94 -12.05
CA ALA A 50 -12.87 14.19 -13.41
C ALA A 50 -11.38 14.57 -13.37
N PRO A 51 -10.59 14.17 -14.39
CA PRO A 51 -9.17 14.49 -14.43
C PRO A 51 -8.95 16.00 -14.62
N TYR A 52 -7.92 16.55 -13.98
CA TYR A 52 -7.45 17.92 -14.25
C TYR A 52 -6.60 18.01 -15.52
N ASP A 53 -5.95 16.90 -15.89
CA ASP A 53 -5.12 16.76 -17.08
C ASP A 53 -5.90 15.96 -18.14
N PRO A 54 -6.12 16.49 -19.36
CA PRO A 54 -6.90 15.80 -20.39
C PRO A 54 -6.26 14.49 -20.89
N ASP A 55 -4.98 14.23 -20.63
CA ASP A 55 -4.30 12.98 -20.99
C ASP A 55 -4.52 11.85 -19.97
N LEU A 56 -5.17 12.15 -18.85
CA LEU A 56 -5.52 11.20 -17.79
C LEU A 56 -7.01 10.83 -17.86
N ASP A 57 -7.35 9.67 -17.27
CA ASP A 57 -8.73 9.19 -17.25
C ASP A 57 -9.53 9.76 -16.07
N PHE A 58 -8.88 9.87 -14.90
CA PHE A 58 -9.52 10.33 -13.67
C PHE A 58 -8.52 11.04 -12.75
N HIS A 59 -9.06 11.84 -11.83
CA HIS A 59 -8.40 12.21 -10.59
C HIS A 59 -9.03 11.42 -9.46
N TYR A 60 -8.26 10.94 -8.49
CA TYR A 60 -8.86 10.34 -7.30
C TYR A 60 -8.20 10.84 -6.01
N ARG A 61 -9.07 11.11 -5.04
CA ARG A 61 -8.71 11.65 -3.73
C ARG A 61 -9.03 10.63 -2.66
N ILE A 62 -8.25 10.66 -1.58
CA ILE A 62 -8.33 9.72 -0.49
C ILE A 62 -8.44 10.52 0.80
N PHE A 63 -9.45 10.22 1.61
CA PHE A 63 -9.59 10.80 2.93
C PHE A 63 -9.57 9.71 3.99
N ASN A 64 -8.87 9.96 5.09
CA ASN A 64 -8.94 9.12 6.27
C ASN A 64 -10.26 9.37 7.02
N ALA A 65 -10.56 8.48 7.96
CA ALA A 65 -11.72 8.58 8.84
C ALA A 65 -11.78 9.89 9.66
N ASP A 66 -10.66 10.57 9.89
CA ASP A 66 -10.56 11.85 10.60
C ASP A 66 -10.76 13.08 9.68
N GLY A 67 -11.09 12.87 8.41
CA GLY A 67 -11.31 13.93 7.43
C GLY A 67 -10.04 14.48 6.78
N SER A 68 -8.85 14.03 7.20
CA SER A 68 -7.60 14.42 6.55
C SER A 68 -7.45 13.79 5.17
N GLU A 69 -6.98 14.58 4.20
CA GLU A 69 -6.67 14.08 2.86
C GLU A 69 -5.26 13.49 2.84
N VAL A 70 -5.11 12.32 2.21
CA VAL A 70 -3.82 11.63 2.05
C VAL A 70 -3.51 11.43 0.58
N SER A 71 -2.21 11.45 0.26
CA SER A 71 -1.75 11.50 -1.11
C SER A 71 -1.69 10.14 -1.81
N GLN A 72 -1.67 9.03 -1.07
CA GLN A 72 -1.57 7.69 -1.66
C GLN A 72 -2.15 6.60 -0.77
N CYS A 73 -2.92 5.68 -1.37
CA CYS A 73 -3.35 4.43 -0.74
C CYS A 73 -3.28 3.29 -1.76
N GLY A 74 -2.32 2.39 -1.57
CA GLY A 74 -2.08 1.28 -2.50
C GLY A 74 -3.20 0.24 -2.55
N ASN A 75 -4.03 0.13 -1.51
CA ASN A 75 -5.24 -0.71 -1.46
C ASN A 75 -6.42 0.01 -2.13
N GLY A 76 -6.54 1.32 -1.87
CA GLY A 76 -7.57 2.17 -2.45
C GLY A 76 -7.46 2.24 -3.97
N ALA A 77 -6.25 2.32 -4.52
CA ALA A 77 -6.06 2.34 -5.98
C ALA A 77 -6.60 1.07 -6.69
N ARG A 78 -6.56 -0.09 -6.03
CA ARG A 78 -7.16 -1.32 -6.59
C ARG A 78 -8.69 -1.26 -6.53
N CYS A 79 -9.26 -0.77 -5.42
CA CYS A 79 -10.70 -0.55 -5.30
C CYS A 79 -11.20 0.47 -6.32
N PHE A 80 -10.47 1.57 -6.51
CA PHE A 80 -10.72 2.58 -7.53
C PHE A 80 -10.83 1.96 -8.93
N ALA A 81 -9.81 1.20 -9.37
CA ALA A 81 -9.80 0.63 -10.71
C ALA A 81 -11.00 -0.30 -10.95
N ARG A 82 -11.31 -1.15 -9.95
CA ARG A 82 -12.49 -2.02 -10.01
C ARG A 82 -13.80 -1.21 -10.01
N PHE A 83 -13.89 -0.15 -9.22
CA PHE A 83 -15.07 0.69 -9.13
C PHE A 83 -15.40 1.36 -10.45
N VAL A 84 -14.44 2.04 -11.09
CA VAL A 84 -14.70 2.77 -12.35
C VAL A 84 -15.11 1.83 -13.49
N ARG A 85 -14.60 0.59 -13.48
CA ARG A 85 -15.01 -0.44 -14.43
C ARG A 85 -16.40 -1.01 -14.10
N LEU A 86 -16.67 -1.29 -12.83
CA LEU A 86 -17.98 -1.81 -12.37
C LEU A 86 -19.11 -0.81 -12.63
N ARG A 87 -18.84 0.48 -12.46
CA ARG A 87 -19.79 1.58 -12.71
C ARG A 87 -19.90 2.00 -14.17
N GLY A 88 -19.13 1.39 -15.07
CA GLY A 88 -19.13 1.75 -16.48
C GLY A 88 -18.59 3.14 -16.79
N LEU A 89 -17.83 3.75 -15.86
CA LEU A 89 -17.17 5.04 -16.07
C LEU A 89 -16.02 4.91 -17.07
N THR A 90 -15.45 3.71 -17.21
CA THR A 90 -14.49 3.36 -18.26
C THR A 90 -14.56 1.88 -18.61
N ASN A 91 -14.23 1.54 -19.85
CA ASN A 91 -14.01 0.17 -20.30
C ASN A 91 -12.51 -0.15 -20.55
N LYS A 92 -11.62 0.81 -20.29
CA LYS A 92 -10.17 0.64 -20.48
C LYS A 92 -9.63 -0.46 -19.57
N ARG A 93 -8.58 -1.13 -20.05
CA ARG A 93 -7.82 -2.10 -19.25
C ARG A 93 -6.76 -1.41 -18.41
N ASP A 94 -6.03 -0.49 -19.03
CA ASP A 94 -5.04 0.36 -18.40
C ASP A 94 -5.66 1.74 -18.17
N ILE A 95 -5.75 2.12 -16.90
CA ILE A 95 -6.42 3.35 -16.47
C ILE A 95 -5.34 4.28 -15.91
N LYS A 96 -5.19 5.45 -16.51
CA LYS A 96 -4.25 6.49 -16.08
C LYS A 96 -4.93 7.42 -15.10
N VAL A 97 -4.39 7.53 -13.89
CA VAL A 97 -5.00 8.35 -12.84
C VAL A 97 -3.99 9.27 -12.20
N SER A 98 -4.46 10.44 -11.78
CA SER A 98 -3.70 11.34 -10.91
C SER A 98 -4.15 11.23 -9.46
N THR A 99 -3.20 11.44 -8.56
CA THR A 99 -3.36 11.65 -7.12
C THR A 99 -2.58 12.88 -6.72
N GLN A 100 -2.70 13.33 -5.47
CA GLN A 100 -1.77 14.35 -4.94
C GLN A 100 -0.30 13.90 -4.98
N ALA A 101 -0.02 12.59 -4.90
CA ALA A 101 1.35 12.05 -4.97
C ALA A 101 1.90 11.96 -6.40
N GLY A 102 1.07 12.18 -7.42
CA GLY A 102 1.46 12.09 -8.83
C GLY A 102 0.58 11.13 -9.64
N GLN A 103 1.08 10.73 -10.80
CA GLN A 103 0.37 9.91 -11.78
C GLN A 103 0.68 8.42 -11.61
N MET A 104 -0.29 7.57 -11.88
CA MET A 104 -0.13 6.11 -11.84
C MET A 104 -0.99 5.41 -12.91
N VAL A 105 -0.55 4.22 -13.30
CA VAL A 105 -1.28 3.36 -14.24
C VAL A 105 -1.80 2.13 -13.49
N LEU A 106 -3.10 1.90 -13.62
CA LEU A 106 -3.83 0.79 -13.02
C LEU A 106 -4.28 -0.16 -14.12
N SER A 107 -3.72 -1.36 -14.13
CA SER A 107 -4.03 -2.39 -15.14
C SER A 107 -4.96 -3.44 -14.54
N ILE A 108 -6.12 -3.64 -15.13
CA ILE A 108 -7.07 -4.68 -14.73
C ILE A 108 -6.75 -5.95 -15.53
N ASN A 109 -6.48 -7.04 -14.82
CA ASN A 109 -6.19 -8.34 -15.41
C ASN A 109 -7.47 -9.07 -15.82
N HIS A 110 -7.32 -10.17 -16.56
CA HIS A 110 -8.46 -10.98 -17.02
C HIS A 110 -9.21 -11.68 -15.88
N ASP A 111 -8.54 -11.90 -14.74
CA ASP A 111 -9.11 -12.45 -13.50
C ASP A 111 -9.64 -11.35 -12.57
N ASP A 112 -9.84 -10.14 -13.09
CA ASP A 112 -10.23 -8.92 -12.39
C ASP A 112 -9.32 -8.52 -11.21
N GLN A 113 -8.10 -9.06 -11.12
CA GLN A 113 -7.10 -8.50 -10.22
C GLN A 113 -6.56 -7.18 -10.77
N VAL A 114 -6.13 -6.30 -9.87
CA VAL A 114 -5.58 -5.00 -10.27
C VAL A 114 -4.08 -5.02 -10.05
N CYS A 115 -3.35 -4.83 -11.15
CA CYS A 115 -1.91 -4.62 -11.19
C CYS A 115 -1.61 -3.13 -11.13
N VAL A 116 -0.69 -2.77 -10.26
CA VAL A 116 -0.20 -1.41 -10.04
C VAL A 116 1.29 -1.37 -10.33
N ASN A 117 1.71 -0.44 -11.19
CA ASN A 117 3.12 -0.10 -11.33
C ASN A 117 3.56 0.73 -10.11
N MET A 118 4.48 0.18 -9.31
CA MET A 118 4.95 0.79 -8.07
C MET A 118 6.25 1.59 -8.27
N GLY A 119 6.73 1.72 -9.51
CA GLY A 119 8.02 2.33 -9.82
C GLY A 119 9.20 1.43 -9.47
N GLU A 120 10.41 1.96 -9.64
CA GLU A 120 11.64 1.25 -9.30
C GLU A 120 11.96 1.37 -7.80
N PRO A 121 12.29 0.27 -7.11
CA PRO A 121 12.75 0.32 -5.72
C PRO A 121 14.10 1.05 -5.58
N VAL A 122 14.22 1.94 -4.59
CA VAL A 122 15.42 2.75 -4.38
C VAL A 122 16.20 2.24 -3.18
N PHE A 123 17.45 1.79 -3.39
CA PHE A 123 18.32 1.21 -2.36
C PHE A 123 19.40 2.16 -1.83
N GLU A 124 19.61 3.31 -2.49
CA GLU A 124 20.62 4.28 -2.07
C GLU A 124 20.24 4.88 -0.71
N PRO A 125 21.05 4.71 0.36
CA PRO A 125 20.67 5.08 1.72
C PRO A 125 20.18 6.52 1.86
N GLN A 126 20.84 7.47 1.20
CA GLN A 126 20.46 8.89 1.28
C GLN A 126 19.07 9.17 0.68
N SER A 127 18.66 8.38 -0.32
CA SER A 127 17.32 8.46 -0.93
C SER A 127 16.24 7.70 -0.14
N VAL A 128 16.62 6.82 0.79
CA VAL A 128 15.71 6.14 1.74
C VAL A 128 15.57 6.89 3.07
N PRO A 129 16.08 8.12 3.18
CA PRO A 129 16.58 8.69 4.43
C PRO A 129 17.10 7.66 5.47
N PHE A 130 18.17 6.94 5.13
CA PHE A 130 18.83 5.99 6.01
C PHE A 130 20.29 6.34 6.23
N ARG A 131 20.71 6.42 7.50
CA ARG A 131 22.10 6.69 7.88
C ARG A 131 22.97 5.47 7.63
N ALA A 132 23.66 5.44 6.50
CA ALA A 132 24.70 4.47 6.15
C ALA A 132 25.72 5.11 5.20
N ASN A 133 26.96 4.64 5.23
CA ASN A 133 28.03 5.20 4.38
C ASN A 133 27.90 4.77 2.91
N LYS A 134 27.28 3.62 2.64
CA LYS A 134 27.06 3.07 1.30
C LYS A 134 25.88 2.12 1.27
N ALA A 135 25.35 1.89 0.07
CA ALA A 135 24.39 0.84 -0.21
C ALA A 135 25.00 -0.55 0.10
N GLU A 136 24.29 -1.37 0.87
CA GLU A 136 24.64 -2.75 1.17
C GLU A 136 23.38 -3.61 1.04
N LYS A 137 23.55 -4.89 0.67
CA LYS A 137 22.42 -5.82 0.61
C LYS A 137 21.83 -6.10 2.00
N THR A 138 22.66 -6.04 3.02
CA THR A 138 22.32 -6.32 4.41
C THR A 138 23.03 -5.33 5.32
N TYR A 139 22.28 -4.74 6.23
CA TYR A 139 22.76 -3.83 7.26
C TYR A 139 22.65 -4.46 8.64
N ILE A 140 23.56 -4.06 9.52
CA ILE A 140 23.56 -4.43 10.93
C ILE A 140 22.95 -3.26 11.73
N ILE A 141 21.90 -3.52 12.49
CA ILE A 141 21.29 -2.54 13.39
C ILE A 141 21.30 -3.11 14.80
N ARG A 142 21.83 -2.34 15.77
CA ARG A 142 21.74 -2.69 17.19
C ARG A 142 20.43 -2.15 17.73
N VAL A 143 19.63 -3.03 18.32
CA VAL A 143 18.30 -2.72 18.84
C VAL A 143 18.21 -3.29 20.25
N MET A 144 18.19 -2.42 21.26
CA MET A 144 18.32 -2.82 22.66
C MET A 144 19.61 -3.67 22.86
N GLU A 145 19.49 -4.85 23.46
CA GLU A 145 20.59 -5.81 23.65
C GLU A 145 20.75 -6.79 22.46
N ARG A 146 20.02 -6.58 21.36
CA ARG A 146 20.00 -7.47 20.20
C ARG A 146 20.69 -6.83 19.00
N THR A 147 21.17 -7.68 18.10
CA THR A 147 21.66 -7.26 16.78
C THR A 147 20.75 -7.86 15.72
N VAL A 148 20.26 -7.01 14.82
CA VAL A 148 19.33 -7.38 13.75
C VAL A 148 20.01 -7.16 12.41
N LEU A 149 19.82 -8.12 11.50
CA LEU A 149 20.21 -7.99 10.10
C LEU A 149 18.98 -7.60 9.29
N CYS A 150 19.09 -6.54 8.48
CA CYS A 150 17.97 -6.06 7.67
C CYS A 150 18.41 -5.58 6.29
N GLY A 151 17.52 -5.68 5.31
CA GLY A 151 17.60 -4.89 4.09
C GLY A 151 16.87 -3.56 4.26
N VAL A 152 17.27 -2.54 3.50
CA VAL A 152 16.62 -1.22 3.50
C VAL A 152 16.34 -0.80 2.06
N VAL A 153 15.13 -0.30 1.80
CA VAL A 153 14.69 0.15 0.48
C VAL A 153 13.60 1.19 0.61
N SER A 154 13.47 2.10 -0.36
CA SER A 154 12.34 3.01 -0.49
C SER A 154 11.47 2.58 -1.68
N MET A 155 10.16 2.59 -1.46
CA MET A 155 9.13 2.45 -2.49
C MET A 155 8.39 3.78 -2.71
N GLY A 156 9.06 4.91 -2.45
CA GLY A 156 8.47 6.23 -2.23
C GLY A 156 8.26 6.56 -0.74
N ASN A 157 8.30 5.55 0.11
CA ASN A 157 8.39 5.65 1.57
C ASN A 157 9.41 4.63 2.11
N PRO A 158 10.04 4.87 3.27
CA PRO A 158 11.15 4.04 3.76
C PRO A 158 10.69 2.70 4.34
N HIS A 159 11.41 1.62 4.01
CA HIS A 159 11.19 0.27 4.54
C HIS A 159 12.48 -0.35 5.05
N CYS A 160 12.36 -1.07 6.16
CA CYS A 160 13.39 -1.91 6.76
C CYS A 160 12.81 -3.32 6.86
N VAL A 161 13.46 -4.32 6.24
CA VAL A 161 12.94 -5.69 6.20
C VAL A 161 13.92 -6.65 6.86
N ILE A 162 13.40 -7.42 7.80
CA ILE A 162 14.14 -8.41 8.58
C ILE A 162 13.64 -9.78 8.17
N GLN A 163 14.56 -10.69 7.90
CA GLN A 163 14.21 -12.10 7.71
C GLN A 163 13.98 -12.75 9.07
N VAL A 164 12.86 -13.46 9.21
CA VAL A 164 12.48 -14.21 10.42
C VAL A 164 12.19 -15.66 10.05
N ASP A 165 12.38 -16.58 11.01
CA ASP A 165 12.09 -18.00 10.80
C ASP A 165 10.59 -18.28 10.74
N ASN A 166 9.80 -17.58 11.57
CA ASN A 166 8.34 -17.70 11.63
C ASN A 166 7.70 -16.36 11.99
N VAL A 167 6.77 -15.87 11.16
CA VAL A 167 6.04 -14.61 11.41
C VAL A 167 5.10 -14.69 12.62
N ASP A 168 4.61 -15.88 12.98
CA ASP A 168 3.67 -16.07 14.07
C ASP A 168 4.34 -15.90 15.44
N THR A 169 5.65 -16.19 15.52
CA THR A 169 6.47 -16.06 16.74
C THR A 169 7.47 -14.92 16.67
N ALA A 170 7.45 -14.12 15.61
CA ALA A 170 8.33 -12.96 15.49
C ALA A 170 7.91 -11.87 16.50
N ASP A 171 8.89 -11.25 17.15
CA ASP A 171 8.71 -10.21 18.16
C ASP A 171 8.29 -8.85 17.53
N VAL A 172 7.23 -8.83 16.71
CA VAL A 172 6.76 -7.64 15.99
C VAL A 172 6.41 -6.50 16.94
N GLU A 173 5.73 -6.82 18.04
CA GLU A 173 5.28 -5.84 19.04
C GLU A 173 6.45 -5.20 19.81
N VAL A 174 7.57 -5.90 19.92
CA VAL A 174 8.76 -5.43 20.65
C VAL A 174 9.74 -4.74 19.69
N LEU A 175 10.09 -5.39 18.58
CA LEU A 175 11.07 -4.87 17.63
C LEU A 175 10.50 -3.79 16.72
N GLY A 176 9.22 -3.88 16.35
CA GLY A 176 8.55 -2.94 15.44
C GLY A 176 8.66 -1.49 15.91
N PRO A 177 8.18 -1.13 17.13
CA PRO A 177 8.26 0.24 17.64
C PRO A 177 9.68 0.77 17.78
N VAL A 178 10.63 -0.08 18.18
CA VAL A 178 12.02 0.34 18.39
C VAL A 178 12.72 0.61 17.06
N LEU A 179 12.49 -0.23 16.05
CA LEU A 179 13.04 -0.06 14.72
C LEU A 179 12.38 1.08 13.94
N GLU A 180 11.07 1.28 14.09
CA GLU A 180 10.32 2.39 13.49
C GLU A 180 10.97 3.74 13.82
N ARG A 181 11.47 3.89 15.05
CA ARG A 181 12.07 5.14 15.58
C ARG A 181 13.59 5.08 15.66
N HIS A 182 14.22 4.06 15.08
CA HIS A 182 15.65 3.87 15.22
C HIS A 182 16.41 5.08 14.64
N GLU A 183 17.46 5.53 15.34
CA GLU A 183 18.20 6.76 15.02
C GLU A 183 18.78 6.83 13.59
N ARG A 184 18.91 5.67 12.94
CA ARG A 184 19.36 5.54 11.55
C ARG A 184 18.30 5.91 10.52
N PHE A 185 17.03 6.05 10.92
CA PHE A 185 15.92 6.46 10.06
C PHE A 185 15.39 7.82 10.55
N PRO A 186 15.92 8.96 10.06
CA PRO A 186 15.50 10.29 10.52
C PRO A 186 14.00 10.57 10.30
N GLU A 187 13.42 9.97 9.25
CA GLU A 187 12.01 10.10 8.91
C GLU A 187 11.17 8.89 9.36
N ARG A 188 11.69 8.10 10.31
CA ARG A 188 11.14 6.82 10.74
C ARG A 188 11.02 5.81 9.59
N VAL A 189 10.53 4.60 9.86
CA VAL A 189 10.51 3.52 8.85
C VAL A 189 9.37 2.53 9.05
N ASN A 190 8.89 1.93 7.96
CA ASN A 190 8.04 0.75 8.03
C ASN A 190 8.90 -0.50 8.23
N VAL A 191 8.55 -1.33 9.20
CA VAL A 191 9.36 -2.51 9.58
C VAL A 191 8.64 -3.78 9.14
N GLY A 192 9.21 -4.49 8.17
CA GLY A 192 8.71 -5.76 7.65
C GLY A 192 9.41 -6.96 8.27
N PHE A 193 8.64 -7.96 8.71
CA PHE A 193 9.11 -9.24 9.24
C PHE A 193 8.78 -10.34 8.23
N MET A 194 9.77 -10.71 7.42
CA MET A 194 9.62 -11.60 6.27
C MET A 194 10.05 -13.02 6.61
N GLN A 195 9.12 -13.97 6.53
CA GLN A 195 9.42 -15.40 6.52
C GLN A 195 9.47 -15.89 5.08
N VAL A 196 10.60 -16.44 4.67
CA VAL A 196 10.75 -17.08 3.35
C VAL A 196 10.24 -18.51 3.45
N VAL A 197 9.10 -18.79 2.81
CA VAL A 197 8.53 -20.15 2.73
C VAL A 197 9.14 -20.91 1.55
N SER A 198 9.31 -20.22 0.43
CA SER A 198 10.05 -20.68 -0.74
C SER A 198 10.60 -19.46 -1.52
N ARG A 199 11.37 -19.69 -2.58
CA ARG A 199 11.89 -18.60 -3.43
C ARG A 199 10.79 -17.76 -4.11
N ASN A 200 9.57 -18.28 -4.22
CA ASN A 200 8.42 -17.61 -4.84
C ASN A 200 7.24 -17.38 -3.87
N HIS A 201 7.44 -17.62 -2.57
CA HIS A 201 6.39 -17.44 -1.55
C HIS A 201 6.99 -16.96 -0.22
N ILE A 202 6.46 -15.84 0.27
CA ILE A 202 6.79 -15.31 1.60
C ILE A 202 5.52 -15.10 2.42
N ARG A 203 5.67 -15.19 3.75
CA ARG A 203 4.72 -14.62 4.71
C ARG A 203 5.31 -13.34 5.29
N LEU A 204 4.47 -12.33 5.53
CA LEU A 204 4.92 -11.01 5.93
C LEU A 204 3.98 -10.40 6.98
N ARG A 205 4.56 -9.87 8.06
CA ARG A 205 3.90 -8.93 8.97
C ARG A 205 4.61 -7.58 8.89
N VAL A 206 3.88 -6.48 9.00
CA VAL A 206 4.45 -5.14 8.86
C VAL A 206 3.98 -4.25 10.00
N PHE A 207 4.95 -3.65 10.70
CA PHE A 207 4.74 -2.55 11.61
C PHE A 207 4.94 -1.24 10.84
N GLU A 208 3.86 -0.56 10.49
CA GLU A 208 3.86 0.64 9.68
C GLU A 208 4.22 1.90 10.47
N ARG A 209 4.96 2.79 9.80
CA ARG A 209 5.37 4.09 10.33
C ARG A 209 4.14 4.88 10.79
N GLY A 210 4.07 5.18 12.09
CA GLY A 210 2.96 5.93 12.69
C GLY A 210 1.62 5.19 12.81
N ALA A 211 1.48 3.97 12.31
CA ALA A 211 0.22 3.21 12.34
C ALA A 211 0.30 1.90 13.14
N GLY A 212 1.50 1.41 13.45
CA GLY A 212 1.68 0.14 14.14
C GLY A 212 1.43 -1.05 13.22
N GLU A 213 1.12 -2.22 13.77
CA GLU A 213 0.87 -3.40 12.95
C GLU A 213 -0.47 -3.29 12.20
N THR A 214 -0.41 -3.37 10.87
CA THR A 214 -1.60 -3.37 10.03
C THR A 214 -1.83 -4.73 9.39
N ARG A 215 -3.07 -4.98 8.94
CA ARG A 215 -3.42 -6.24 8.29
C ARG A 215 -2.77 -6.40 6.91
N ALA A 216 -2.50 -5.32 6.20
CA ALA A 216 -1.92 -5.36 4.88
C ALA A 216 -1.23 -4.05 4.50
N CYS A 217 0.10 -4.09 4.34
CA CYS A 217 0.88 -2.99 3.80
C CYS A 217 1.37 -3.32 2.38
N GLY A 218 0.78 -2.68 1.37
CA GLY A 218 1.11 -2.96 -0.03
C GLY A 218 2.54 -2.57 -0.42
N SER A 219 3.04 -1.42 0.04
CA SER A 219 4.43 -1.01 -0.20
C SER A 219 5.42 -1.84 0.62
N GLY A 220 5.04 -2.28 1.83
CA GLY A 220 5.84 -3.22 2.64
C GLY A 220 6.02 -4.58 1.95
N ALA A 221 4.97 -5.12 1.32
CA ALA A 221 5.07 -6.33 0.49
C ALA A 221 6.03 -6.15 -0.70
N CYS A 222 5.97 -5.00 -1.38
CA CYS A 222 6.88 -4.67 -2.47
C CYS A 222 8.33 -4.59 -1.98
N ALA A 223 8.56 -3.90 -0.86
CA ALA A 223 9.87 -3.73 -0.26
C ALA A 223 10.49 -5.06 0.17
N ALA A 224 9.73 -5.95 0.81
CA ALA A 224 10.20 -7.28 1.23
C ALA A 224 10.65 -8.12 0.04
N VAL A 225 9.86 -8.12 -1.05
CA VAL A 225 10.22 -8.85 -2.27
C VAL A 225 11.43 -8.22 -2.95
N ALA A 226 11.49 -6.89 -3.07
CA ALA A 226 12.63 -6.20 -3.65
C ALA A 226 13.94 -6.52 -2.88
N ILE A 227 13.90 -6.46 -1.55
CA ILE A 227 15.03 -6.82 -0.68
C ILE A 227 15.41 -8.30 -0.83
N GLY A 228 14.43 -9.21 -0.79
CA GLY A 228 14.70 -10.64 -0.93
C GLY A 228 15.29 -11.01 -2.30
N ILE A 229 14.85 -10.35 -3.38
CA ILE A 229 15.46 -10.49 -4.72
C ILE A 229 16.90 -9.94 -4.71
N GLN A 230 17.12 -8.74 -4.16
CA GLN A 230 18.44 -8.12 -4.10
C GLN A 230 19.46 -8.96 -3.29
N GLN A 231 18.98 -9.64 -2.25
CA GLN A 231 19.75 -10.57 -1.41
C GLN A 231 19.91 -11.98 -2.03
N GLY A 232 19.25 -12.27 -3.16
CA GLY A 232 19.31 -13.58 -3.83
C GLY A 232 18.44 -14.68 -3.19
N LEU A 233 17.58 -14.31 -2.24
CA LEU A 233 16.68 -15.21 -1.51
C LEU A 233 15.43 -15.55 -2.29
N LEU A 234 14.95 -14.62 -3.13
CA LEU A 234 13.70 -14.73 -3.85
C LEU A 234 13.89 -14.65 -5.37
N ASP A 235 12.94 -15.23 -6.09
CA ASP A 235 12.83 -15.12 -7.54
C ASP A 235 12.04 -13.86 -7.93
N LYS A 236 11.94 -13.60 -9.24
CA LYS A 236 11.36 -12.36 -9.78
C LYS A 236 9.86 -12.22 -9.57
N GLN A 237 9.16 -13.32 -9.29
CA GLN A 237 7.71 -13.34 -9.09
C GLN A 237 7.40 -14.06 -7.78
N VAL A 238 6.84 -13.32 -6.82
CA VAL A 238 6.67 -13.78 -5.44
C VAL A 238 5.26 -13.52 -4.95
N ARG A 239 4.62 -14.56 -4.42
CA ARG A 239 3.39 -14.44 -3.66
C ARG A 239 3.73 -13.99 -2.23
N VAL A 240 3.04 -12.96 -1.74
CA VAL A 240 3.22 -12.42 -0.39
C VAL A 240 1.91 -12.62 0.38
N ASP A 241 1.94 -13.43 1.43
CA ASP A 241 0.81 -13.61 2.34
C ASP A 241 0.95 -12.66 3.54
N LEU A 242 -0.03 -11.77 3.69
CA LEU A 242 -0.20 -10.83 4.80
C LEU A 242 -1.40 -11.26 5.68
N PRO A 243 -1.56 -10.73 6.90
CA PRO A 243 -2.74 -11.01 7.73
C PRO A 243 -4.11 -10.68 7.07
N GLY A 244 -4.12 -9.76 6.10
CA GLY A 244 -5.29 -9.33 5.33
C GLY A 244 -5.53 -10.12 4.04
N GLY A 245 -4.62 -11.01 3.65
CA GLY A 245 -4.68 -11.83 2.43
C GLY A 245 -3.41 -11.72 1.58
N SER A 246 -3.50 -12.06 0.30
CA SER A 246 -2.32 -12.25 -0.55
C SER A 246 -2.15 -11.18 -1.62
N LEU A 247 -0.89 -10.85 -1.91
CA LEU A 247 -0.47 -10.05 -3.06
C LEU A 247 0.48 -10.85 -3.94
N GLN A 248 0.47 -10.56 -5.24
CA GLN A 248 1.47 -11.04 -6.18
C GLN A 248 2.40 -9.89 -6.55
N ILE A 249 3.69 -10.04 -6.23
CA ILE A 249 4.71 -9.06 -6.58
C ILE A 249 5.56 -9.61 -7.72
N ARG A 250 5.91 -8.74 -8.67
CA ARG A 250 6.83 -9.04 -9.77
C ARG A 250 7.84 -7.92 -9.92
N TRP A 251 9.12 -8.27 -9.94
CA TRP A 251 10.20 -7.33 -10.19
C TRP A 251 11.34 -8.02 -10.95
N ASP A 252 11.71 -7.47 -12.10
CA ASP A 252 12.75 -8.04 -12.97
C ASP A 252 14.17 -7.65 -12.55
N GLY A 253 14.32 -6.81 -11.52
CA GLY A 253 15.59 -6.37 -10.94
C GLY A 253 15.87 -4.88 -11.16
N PRO A 254 17.08 -4.40 -10.80
CA PRO A 254 17.47 -3.00 -10.95
C PRO A 254 17.29 -2.48 -12.38
N GLY A 255 16.87 -1.22 -12.51
CA GLY A 255 16.52 -0.57 -13.78
C GLY A 255 15.14 -0.93 -14.32
N GLN A 256 14.34 -1.72 -13.59
CA GLN A 256 12.99 -2.12 -13.97
C GLN A 256 11.97 -1.74 -12.89
N PRO A 257 10.73 -1.37 -13.28
CA PRO A 257 9.66 -1.13 -12.32
C PRO A 257 9.21 -2.41 -11.62
N LEU A 258 8.81 -2.26 -10.36
CA LEU A 258 8.16 -3.31 -9.58
C LEU A 258 6.64 -3.22 -9.77
N TYR A 259 6.01 -4.37 -9.95
CA TYR A 259 4.56 -4.48 -10.11
C TYR A 259 3.94 -5.21 -8.93
N LYS A 260 2.83 -4.66 -8.45
CA LYS A 260 2.02 -5.24 -7.37
C LYS A 260 0.64 -5.55 -7.89
N THR A 261 0.25 -6.82 -7.85
CA THR A 261 -1.09 -7.28 -8.22
C THR A 261 -1.82 -7.78 -6.97
N GLY A 262 -3.10 -7.45 -6.86
CA GLY A 262 -3.93 -7.94 -5.77
C GLY A 262 -5.42 -7.80 -6.05
N PRO A 263 -6.26 -8.41 -5.19
CA PRO A 263 -7.69 -8.29 -5.31
C PRO A 263 -8.18 -6.92 -4.83
N ALA A 264 -9.36 -6.57 -5.31
CA ALA A 264 -10.25 -5.55 -4.74
C ALA A 264 -11.68 -6.06 -4.88
N THR A 265 -12.43 -6.00 -3.79
CA THR A 265 -13.74 -6.63 -3.68
C THR A 265 -14.80 -5.56 -3.51
N HIS A 266 -15.83 -5.60 -4.34
CA HIS A 266 -17.08 -4.87 -4.13
C HIS A 266 -17.92 -5.61 -3.07
N VAL A 267 -18.44 -4.87 -2.10
CA VAL A 267 -19.23 -5.43 -0.98
C VAL A 267 -20.71 -5.13 -1.17
N TYR A 268 -21.06 -3.85 -1.26
CA TYR A 268 -22.44 -3.41 -1.46
C TYR A 268 -22.51 -2.02 -2.08
N ASP A 269 -23.69 -1.66 -2.55
CA ASP A 269 -24.04 -0.30 -2.97
C ASP A 269 -25.00 0.33 -1.98
N GLY A 270 -24.89 1.64 -1.76
CA GLY A 270 -25.70 2.37 -0.79
C GLY A 270 -26.07 3.77 -1.27
N THR A 271 -27.12 4.31 -0.65
CA THR A 271 -27.54 5.70 -0.80
C THR A 271 -27.67 6.33 0.57
N ILE A 272 -27.20 7.56 0.73
CA ILE A 272 -27.36 8.35 1.96
C ILE A 272 -27.85 9.76 1.64
N HIS A 273 -28.74 10.27 2.49
CA HIS A 273 -29.19 11.68 2.48
C HIS A 273 -28.26 12.47 3.41
N LEU A 274 -27.62 13.51 2.86
CA LEU A 274 -26.58 14.27 3.55
C LEU A 274 -27.16 15.42 4.36
#